data_AF-A0A9D2MDS7-F1
#
_entry.id   AF-A0A9D2MDS7-F1
#
_cell.length_a   1.000
_cell.length_b   1.000
_cell.length_c   1.000
_cell.angle_alpha   90.00
_cell.angle_beta   90.00
_cell.angle_gamma   90.00
#
_symmetry.space_group_name_H-M   'P 1'
#
loop_
_entity.id
_entity.type
_entity.pdbx_description
1 polymer ?
#
loop_
_entity_poly.entity_id
_entity_poly.type
_entity_poly.pdbx_seq_one_letter_code
_entity_poly.pdbx_strand_id
1 'polypeptide(L)'
;MKYLVMETHPAYAVVLDERGRFLRAANLRYQVGQTVEDVVELRPSGPRRRPRAFWAAAACLLLAAGGYWGYWRPNFIPYGTLRVQINPDVEFSVSRTDRVLDVRPRNADGEALLAALDDLRGEDSDDAVEELVEQAIEQGYLPAGGTVTLTAASDDEDWQLREEAALRAQLEHAFGGTFAVRLASEGQQPEPAQSQPSQPAQSEPAQPQQPAAGGGDRADDWDPTGSDYPYDSDDWDDDDWDDDDWDDDDDDDDWDEWDETH
;
A
#
# COMPACT_ATOMS: atom_id res chain seq x y z
N MET A 1 -1.52 73.30 -23.32
CA MET A 1 -0.45 73.11 -24.32
C MET A 1 -1.14 72.84 -25.63
N LYS A 2 -0.66 73.38 -26.75
CA LYS A 2 -1.28 73.14 -28.06
C LYS A 2 -0.66 71.93 -28.73
N TYR A 3 -1.49 71.13 -29.37
CA TYR A 3 -1.07 69.95 -30.12
C TYR A 3 -1.55 70.07 -31.57
N LEU A 4 -0.68 69.78 -32.53
CA LEU A 4 -1.03 69.72 -33.95
C LEU A 4 -1.32 68.27 -34.33
N VAL A 5 -2.52 67.99 -34.84
CA VAL A 5 -2.90 66.66 -35.32
C VAL A 5 -2.17 66.38 -36.63
N MET A 6 -1.30 65.37 -36.64
CA MET A 6 -0.49 65.01 -37.80
C MET A 6 -1.10 63.88 -38.61
N GLU A 7 -1.63 62.86 -37.93
CA GLU A 7 -2.26 61.70 -38.58
C GLU A 7 -3.44 61.20 -37.76
N THR A 8 -4.43 60.62 -38.44
CA THR A 8 -5.65 60.10 -37.82
C THR A 8 -5.89 58.66 -38.25
N HIS A 9 -5.99 57.75 -37.28
CA HIS A 9 -6.39 56.35 -37.48
C HIS A 9 -7.72 56.07 -36.77
N PRO A 10 -8.42 54.97 -37.09
CA PRO A 10 -9.71 54.66 -36.46
C PRO A 10 -9.67 54.59 -34.92
N ALA A 11 -8.57 54.10 -34.33
CA ALA A 11 -8.44 53.90 -32.88
C ALA A 11 -7.58 54.97 -32.16
N TYR A 12 -6.76 55.72 -32.90
CA TYR A 12 -5.84 56.71 -32.32
C TYR A 12 -5.47 57.80 -33.34
N ALA A 13 -5.05 58.95 -32.86
CA ALA A 13 -4.44 60.01 -33.65
C ALA A 13 -2.99 60.23 -33.20
N VAL A 14 -2.13 60.70 -34.10
CA VAL A 14 -0.77 61.13 -33.79
C VAL A 14 -0.78 62.65 -33.73
N VAL A 15 -0.39 63.20 -32.58
CA VAL A 15 -0.32 64.65 -32.37
C VAL A 15 1.10 65.10 -32.06
N LEU A 16 1.44 66.32 -32.47
CA LEU A 16 2.72 66.97 -32.22
C LEU A 16 2.55 68.05 -31.16
N ASP A 17 3.28 67.91 -30.05
CA ASP A 17 3.35 68.91 -28.98
C ASP A 17 4.29 70.08 -29.36
N GLU A 18 4.16 71.23 -28.69
CA GLU A 18 5.00 72.43 -28.87
C GLU A 18 6.50 72.16 -28.66
N ARG A 19 6.82 71.07 -27.95
CA ARG A 19 8.19 70.61 -27.67
C ARG A 19 8.75 69.70 -28.78
N GLY A 20 8.05 69.55 -29.90
CA GLY A 20 8.43 68.68 -31.01
C GLY A 20 8.27 67.18 -30.73
N ARG A 21 7.46 66.80 -29.72
CA ARG A 21 7.22 65.40 -29.34
C ARG A 21 5.99 64.87 -30.04
N PHE A 22 6.07 63.66 -30.57
CA PHE A 22 4.94 62.94 -31.15
C PHE A 22 4.27 62.09 -30.07
N LEU A 23 2.97 62.23 -29.91
CA LEU A 23 2.18 61.50 -28.93
C LEU A 23 1.05 60.74 -29.65
N ARG A 24 0.77 59.53 -29.18
CA ARG A 24 -0.44 58.82 -29.57
C ARG A 24 -1.57 59.27 -28.68
N ALA A 25 -2.69 59.65 -29.26
CA ALA A 25 -3.85 60.16 -28.57
C ALA A 25 -5.12 59.41 -28.97
N ALA A 26 -6.12 59.36 -28.10
CA ALA A 26 -7.43 58.84 -28.46
C ALA A 26 -8.02 59.67 -29.62
N ASN A 27 -8.52 59.01 -30.66
CA ASN A 27 -9.14 59.73 -31.78
C ASN A 27 -10.54 60.20 -31.39
N LEU A 28 -10.69 61.48 -31.04
CA LEU A 28 -11.98 62.11 -30.77
C LEU A 28 -12.60 62.77 -32.01
N ARG A 29 -12.38 62.16 -33.19
CA ARG A 29 -12.75 62.68 -34.54
C ARG A 29 -11.96 63.92 -34.94
N TYR A 30 -10.65 63.89 -34.66
CA TYR A 30 -9.75 64.94 -35.09
C TYR A 30 -9.57 64.96 -36.61
N GLN A 31 -9.21 66.12 -37.15
CA GLN A 31 -8.81 66.26 -38.55
C GLN A 31 -7.31 66.57 -38.63
N VAL A 32 -6.64 66.03 -39.65
CA VAL A 32 -5.22 66.32 -39.90
C VAL A 32 -5.04 67.82 -40.13
N GLY A 33 -4.06 68.41 -39.44
CA GLY A 33 -3.79 69.85 -39.43
C GLY A 33 -4.56 70.65 -38.38
N GLN A 34 -5.49 70.04 -37.65
CA GLN A 34 -6.21 70.71 -36.55
C GLN A 34 -5.27 70.94 -35.36
N THR A 35 -5.37 72.12 -34.73
CA THR A 35 -4.72 72.39 -33.44
C THR A 35 -5.72 72.14 -32.32
N VAL A 36 -5.36 71.28 -31.36
CA VAL A 36 -6.19 70.88 -30.22
C VAL A 36 -5.44 71.12 -28.92
N GLU A 37 -6.15 71.50 -27.85
CA GLU A 37 -5.55 71.78 -26.54
C GLU A 37 -5.79 70.67 -25.52
N ASP A 38 -6.88 69.92 -25.69
CA ASP A 38 -7.26 68.79 -24.85
C ASP A 38 -7.04 67.49 -25.64
N VAL A 39 -6.03 66.72 -25.21
CA VAL A 39 -5.62 65.48 -25.86
C VAL A 39 -5.47 64.40 -24.81
N VAL A 40 -6.22 63.30 -24.98
CA VAL A 40 -6.10 62.11 -24.14
C VAL A 40 -4.96 61.25 -24.70
N GLU A 41 -3.79 61.30 -24.06
CA GLU A 41 -2.64 60.49 -24.43
C GLU A 41 -2.91 58.99 -24.21
N LEU A 42 -2.77 58.20 -25.28
CA LEU A 42 -2.77 56.75 -25.21
C LEU A 42 -1.38 56.27 -24.82
N ARG A 43 -1.16 56.04 -23.53
CA ARG A 43 0.01 55.31 -23.08
C ARG A 43 -0.12 53.86 -23.55
N PRO A 44 0.90 53.28 -24.22
CA PRO A 44 0.88 51.86 -24.51
C PRO A 44 0.75 51.13 -23.17
N SER A 45 -0.32 50.33 -23.02
CA SER A 45 -0.43 49.43 -21.88
C SER A 45 0.80 48.55 -21.90
N GLY A 46 1.57 48.53 -20.79
CA GLY A 46 2.81 47.77 -20.69
C GLY A 46 2.61 46.30 -21.09
N PRO A 47 3.70 45.58 -21.41
CA PRO A 47 3.61 44.19 -21.83
C PRO A 47 2.80 43.42 -20.78
N ARG A 48 1.67 42.84 -21.20
CA ARG A 48 0.88 41.94 -20.36
C ARG A 48 1.79 40.79 -19.98
N ARG A 49 2.25 40.77 -18.73
CA ARG A 49 3.08 39.68 -18.21
C ARG A 49 2.24 38.41 -18.33
N ARG A 50 2.65 37.51 -19.23
CA ARG A 50 2.05 36.17 -19.32
C ARG A 50 2.24 35.50 -17.95
N PRO A 51 1.24 34.80 -17.39
CA PRO A 51 1.37 34.20 -16.08
C PRO A 51 2.30 32.99 -16.18
N ARG A 52 3.63 33.24 -16.15
CA ARG A 52 4.65 32.19 -16.08
C ARG A 52 4.44 31.29 -14.86
N ALA A 53 3.90 31.86 -13.78
CA ALA A 53 3.48 31.14 -12.59
C ALA A 53 2.40 30.07 -12.86
N PHE A 54 1.47 30.31 -13.79
CA PHE A 54 0.45 29.32 -14.15
C PHE A 54 1.07 28.10 -14.84
N TRP A 55 2.03 28.34 -15.75
CA TRP A 55 2.75 27.25 -16.43
C TRP A 55 3.67 26.48 -15.49
N ALA A 56 4.33 27.17 -14.56
CA ALA A 56 5.13 26.51 -13.53
C ALA A 56 4.27 25.63 -12.61
N ALA A 57 3.15 26.15 -12.12
CA ALA A 57 2.21 25.38 -11.30
C ALA A 57 1.64 24.16 -12.04
N ALA A 58 1.27 24.33 -13.32
CA ALA A 58 0.80 23.22 -14.14
C ALA A 58 1.88 22.13 -14.35
N ALA A 59 3.15 22.53 -14.54
CA ALA A 59 4.25 21.58 -14.65
C ALA A 59 4.49 20.81 -13.35
N CYS A 60 4.46 21.48 -12.19
CA CYS A 60 4.58 20.83 -10.89
C CYS A 60 3.46 19.82 -10.64
N LEU A 61 2.21 20.16 -11.00
CA LEU A 61 1.07 19.24 -10.88
C LEU A 61 1.23 18.01 -11.77
N LEU A 62 1.76 18.16 -12.99
CA LEU A 62 2.01 17.02 -13.89
C LEU A 62 3.13 16.11 -13.37
N LEU A 63 4.19 16.68 -12.78
CA LEU A 63 5.26 15.90 -12.15
C LEU A 63 4.76 15.18 -10.90
N ALA A 64 3.99 15.86 -10.05
CA ALA A 64 3.38 15.25 -8.88
C ALA A 64 2.40 14.13 -9.27
N ALA A 65 1.53 14.37 -10.25
CA ALA A 65 0.61 13.34 -10.76
C ALA A 65 1.36 12.18 -11.43
N GLY A 66 2.42 12.47 -12.20
CA GLY A 66 3.25 11.45 -12.84
C GLY A 66 4.03 10.60 -11.83
N GLY A 67 4.60 11.23 -10.80
CA GLY A 67 5.27 10.54 -9.70
C GLY A 67 4.29 9.71 -8.87
N TYR A 68 3.13 10.28 -8.54
CA TYR A 68 2.09 9.59 -7.79
C TYR A 68 1.55 8.37 -8.54
N TRP A 69 1.17 8.52 -9.82
CA TRP A 69 0.56 7.43 -10.58
C TRP A 69 1.57 6.42 -11.14
N GLY A 70 2.78 6.88 -11.49
CA GLY A 70 3.81 6.08 -12.14
C GLY A 70 4.77 5.39 -11.17
N TYR A 71 5.03 5.98 -10.01
CA TYR A 71 5.96 5.44 -9.02
C TYR A 71 5.27 5.11 -7.70
N TRP A 72 4.46 6.00 -7.15
CA TRP A 72 3.93 5.79 -5.80
C TRP A 72 2.81 4.74 -5.74
N ARG A 73 1.78 4.88 -6.57
CA ARG A 73 0.62 3.98 -6.63
C ARG A 73 0.99 2.51 -6.88
N PRO A 74 1.88 2.15 -7.84
CA PRO A 74 2.19 0.75 -8.07
C PRO A 74 3.10 0.12 -7.00
N ASN A 75 3.97 0.91 -6.35
CA ASN A 75 4.96 0.39 -5.41
C ASN A 75 4.54 0.44 -3.94
N PHE A 76 3.51 1.22 -3.56
CA PHE A 76 3.11 1.44 -2.16
C PHE A 76 1.65 1.07 -1.86
N ILE A 77 0.92 0.49 -2.82
CA ILE A 77 -0.44 0.01 -2.61
C ILE A 77 -0.45 -1.52 -2.63
N PRO A 78 -1.03 -2.18 -1.61
CA PRO A 78 -1.17 -3.63 -1.59
C PRO A 78 -1.95 -4.12 -2.80
N TYR A 79 -1.35 -5.04 -3.56
CA TYR A 79 -1.95 -5.71 -4.70
C TYR A 79 -2.34 -7.15 -4.37
N GLY A 80 -1.55 -7.81 -3.53
CA GLY A 80 -1.79 -9.17 -3.07
C GLY A 80 -1.12 -9.44 -1.74
N THR A 81 -1.44 -10.59 -1.17
CA THR A 81 -0.78 -11.13 0.01
C THR A 81 -0.09 -12.43 -0.35
N LEU A 82 1.15 -12.60 0.09
CA LEU A 82 1.91 -13.83 -0.05
C LEU A 82 2.11 -14.42 1.34
N ARG A 83 1.76 -15.68 1.53
CA ARG A 83 1.93 -16.39 2.80
C ARG A 83 2.92 -17.53 2.64
N VAL A 84 3.87 -17.58 3.55
CA VAL A 84 4.93 -18.59 3.60
C VAL A 84 4.78 -19.39 4.89
N GLN A 85 4.55 -20.69 4.76
CA GLN A 85 4.30 -21.59 5.89
C GLN A 85 5.37 -22.66 5.98
N ILE A 86 6.25 -22.50 6.95
CA ILE A 86 7.36 -23.38 7.32
C ILE A 86 7.22 -23.85 8.78
N ASN A 87 6.22 -23.29 9.49
CA ASN A 87 6.12 -23.28 10.95
C ASN A 87 7.44 -22.81 11.58
N PRO A 88 7.92 -21.62 11.20
CA PRO A 88 7.22 -20.32 11.22
C PRO A 88 6.20 -20.01 10.11
N ASP A 89 5.19 -19.18 10.40
CA ASP A 89 4.14 -18.75 9.46
C ASP A 89 4.14 -17.22 9.36
N VAL A 90 4.40 -16.71 8.15
CA VAL A 90 4.59 -15.28 7.89
C VAL A 90 3.78 -14.89 6.65
N GLU A 91 3.14 -13.72 6.72
CA GLU A 91 2.35 -13.12 5.67
C GLU A 91 2.98 -11.79 5.21
N PHE A 92 3.24 -11.69 3.91
CA PHE A 92 3.76 -10.51 3.24
C PHE A 92 2.61 -9.82 2.49
N SER A 93 2.50 -8.51 2.63
CA SER A 93 1.70 -7.69 1.73
C SER A 93 2.60 -7.20 0.60
N VAL A 94 2.26 -7.54 -0.64
CA VAL A 94 3.08 -7.21 -1.81
C VAL A 94 2.35 -6.26 -2.73
N SER A 95 3.13 -5.37 -3.36
CA SER A 95 2.66 -4.42 -4.35
C SER A 95 2.55 -5.06 -5.73
N ARG A 96 2.10 -4.30 -6.73
CA ARG A 96 1.95 -4.82 -8.11
C ARG A 96 3.31 -5.01 -8.81
N THR A 97 4.35 -4.38 -8.30
CA THR A 97 5.73 -4.46 -8.79
C THR A 97 6.56 -5.40 -7.92
N ASP A 98 5.90 -6.34 -7.24
CA ASP A 98 6.50 -7.40 -6.43
C ASP A 98 7.34 -6.86 -5.25
N ARG A 99 7.10 -5.61 -4.85
CA ARG A 99 7.72 -5.04 -3.63
C ARG A 99 6.95 -5.40 -2.37
N VAL A 100 7.67 -5.78 -1.32
CA VAL A 100 7.14 -5.98 0.03
C VAL A 100 6.73 -4.64 0.64
N LEU A 101 5.50 -4.55 1.12
CA LEU A 101 4.94 -3.35 1.76
C LEU A 101 4.87 -3.50 3.27
N ASP A 102 4.50 -4.69 3.73
CA ASP A 102 4.29 -5.02 5.14
C ASP A 102 4.57 -6.52 5.33
N VAL A 103 5.06 -6.88 6.52
CA VAL A 103 5.36 -8.27 6.89
C VAL A 103 4.77 -8.53 8.26
N ARG A 104 3.93 -9.56 8.35
CA ARG A 104 3.18 -9.89 9.56
C ARG A 104 3.44 -11.33 9.99
N PRO A 105 3.87 -11.56 11.23
CA PRO A 105 3.91 -12.91 11.78
C PRO A 105 2.48 -13.42 12.01
N ARG A 106 2.24 -14.71 11.70
CA ARG A 106 0.98 -15.40 11.94
C ARG A 106 1.04 -16.35 13.13
N ASN A 107 2.25 -16.67 13.60
CA ASN A 107 2.51 -17.48 14.79
C ASN A 107 3.70 -16.92 15.60
N ALA A 108 3.88 -17.41 16.83
CA ALA A 108 4.97 -16.99 17.71
C ALA A 108 6.36 -17.32 17.13
N ASP A 109 6.49 -18.45 16.43
CA ASP A 109 7.74 -18.80 15.74
C ASP A 109 8.06 -17.84 14.58
N GLY A 110 7.04 -17.28 13.92
CA GLY A 110 7.15 -16.24 12.89
C GLY A 110 7.61 -14.92 13.46
N GLU A 111 7.13 -14.56 14.64
CA GLU A 111 7.63 -13.37 15.35
C GLU A 111 9.11 -13.53 15.71
N ALA A 112 9.50 -14.71 16.23
CA ALA A 112 10.90 -15.01 16.54
C ALA A 112 11.79 -15.01 15.29
N LEU A 113 11.31 -15.56 14.17
CA LEU A 113 12.04 -15.57 12.91
C LEU A 113 12.23 -14.15 12.36
N LEU A 114 11.18 -13.34 12.33
CA LEU A 114 11.23 -11.95 11.84
C LEU A 114 12.07 -11.04 12.74
N ALA A 115 12.11 -11.28 14.05
CA ALA A 115 12.94 -10.51 14.98
C ALA A 115 14.45 -10.70 14.73
N ALA A 116 14.83 -11.73 13.99
CA ALA A 116 16.21 -12.04 13.65
C ALA A 116 16.59 -11.61 12.21
N LEU A 117 15.66 -11.00 11.48
CA LEU A 117 15.88 -10.46 10.12
C LEU A 117 15.93 -8.94 10.17
N ASP A 118 16.61 -8.34 9.19
CA ASP A 118 16.54 -6.90 8.95
C ASP A 118 15.18 -6.52 8.33
N ASP A 119 14.92 -5.22 8.16
CA ASP A 119 13.62 -4.74 7.68
C ASP A 119 13.40 -5.11 6.20
N LEU A 120 12.61 -6.17 5.97
CA LEU A 120 12.25 -6.68 4.64
C LEU A 120 11.33 -5.73 3.83
N ARG A 121 10.89 -4.62 4.41
CA ARG A 121 9.96 -3.68 3.74
C ARG A 121 10.67 -2.91 2.63
N GLY A 122 10.06 -2.92 1.45
CA GLY A 122 10.57 -2.25 0.27
C GLY A 122 11.56 -3.09 -0.54
N GLU A 123 11.84 -4.32 -0.15
CA GLU A 123 12.60 -5.27 -0.95
C GLU A 123 11.69 -5.98 -1.95
N ASP A 124 12.30 -6.71 -2.88
CA ASP A 124 11.58 -7.60 -3.79
C ASP A 124 11.06 -8.82 -3.01
N SER A 125 9.84 -9.26 -3.28
CA SER A 125 9.23 -10.36 -2.54
C SER A 125 9.95 -11.67 -2.74
N ASP A 126 10.55 -11.88 -3.90
CA ASP A 126 11.35 -13.07 -4.21
C ASP A 126 12.59 -13.11 -3.30
N ASP A 127 13.32 -12.00 -3.21
CA ASP A 127 14.51 -11.86 -2.37
C ASP A 127 14.16 -11.99 -0.87
N ALA A 128 13.10 -11.30 -0.41
CA ALA A 128 12.66 -11.32 0.98
C ALA A 128 12.22 -12.72 1.45
N VAL A 129 11.58 -13.49 0.56
CA VAL A 129 11.18 -14.88 0.87
C VAL A 129 12.39 -15.81 0.89
N GLU A 130 13.36 -15.61 0.00
CA GLU A 130 14.62 -16.36 0.01
C GLU A 130 15.38 -16.13 1.33
N GLU A 131 15.51 -14.87 1.77
CA GLU A 131 16.15 -14.52 3.05
C GLU A 131 15.39 -15.10 4.25
N LEU A 132 14.04 -15.03 4.25
CA LEU A 132 13.22 -15.65 5.29
C LEU A 132 13.48 -17.15 5.39
N VAL A 133 13.56 -17.85 4.25
CA VAL A 133 13.79 -19.30 4.19
C VAL A 133 15.21 -19.64 4.64
N GLU A 134 16.21 -18.88 4.21
CA GLU A 134 17.60 -19.04 4.65
C GLU A 134 17.69 -18.92 6.18
N GLN A 135 17.11 -17.87 6.74
CA GLN A 135 17.10 -17.66 8.19
C GLN A 135 16.33 -18.76 8.93
N ALA A 136 15.23 -19.27 8.36
CA ALA A 136 14.50 -20.40 8.93
C ALA A 136 15.35 -21.70 8.94
N ILE A 137 16.22 -21.90 7.95
CA ILE A 137 17.18 -23.03 7.93
C ILE A 137 18.25 -22.83 9.00
N GLU A 138 18.82 -21.63 9.13
CA GLU A 138 19.87 -21.34 10.11
C GLU A 138 19.39 -21.53 11.55
N GLN A 139 18.16 -21.12 11.84
CA GLN A 139 17.53 -21.31 13.15
C GLN A 139 17.00 -22.74 13.38
N GLY A 140 17.06 -23.60 12.36
CA GLY A 140 16.69 -25.02 12.44
C GLY A 140 15.19 -25.30 12.36
N TYR A 141 14.40 -24.32 11.93
CA TYR A 141 12.96 -24.49 11.69
C TYR A 141 12.67 -25.36 10.46
N LEU A 142 13.58 -25.38 9.49
CA LEU A 142 13.44 -26.16 8.26
C LEU A 142 14.52 -27.25 8.16
N PRO A 143 14.28 -28.46 8.70
CA PRO A 143 15.22 -29.57 8.58
C PRO A 143 15.28 -30.10 7.13
N ALA A 144 16.35 -30.83 6.79
CA ALA A 144 16.49 -31.47 5.49
C ALA A 144 15.31 -32.40 5.19
N GLY A 145 14.58 -32.13 4.12
CA GLY A 145 13.35 -32.82 3.72
C GLY A 145 12.07 -32.22 4.29
N GLY A 146 12.13 -31.07 4.97
CA GLY A 146 10.95 -30.31 5.40
C GLY A 146 10.14 -29.79 4.22
N THR A 147 8.97 -29.19 4.50
CA THR A 147 8.07 -28.68 3.46
C THR A 147 7.77 -27.21 3.69
N VAL A 148 7.96 -26.39 2.67
CA VAL A 148 7.54 -24.98 2.63
C VAL A 148 6.25 -24.90 1.82
N THR A 149 5.19 -24.37 2.41
CA THR A 149 3.92 -24.13 1.71
C THR A 149 3.81 -22.64 1.36
N LEU A 150 3.68 -22.35 0.08
CA LEU A 150 3.48 -20.99 -0.44
C LEU A 150 2.01 -20.80 -0.85
N THR A 151 1.43 -19.65 -0.51
CA THR A 151 0.08 -19.25 -0.93
C THR A 151 0.09 -17.79 -1.36
N ALA A 152 -0.25 -17.51 -2.61
CA ALA A 152 -0.53 -16.15 -3.05
C ALA A 152 -2.04 -15.92 -3.09
N ALA A 153 -2.50 -14.76 -2.61
CA ALA A 153 -3.89 -14.36 -2.66
C ALA A 153 -4.01 -12.92 -3.19
N SER A 154 -4.90 -12.72 -4.17
CA SER A 154 -5.22 -11.41 -4.75
C SER A 154 -6.60 -11.48 -5.43
N ASP A 155 -7.11 -10.35 -5.90
CA ASP A 155 -8.28 -10.32 -6.79
C ASP A 155 -7.94 -10.82 -8.22
N ASP A 156 -6.65 -10.90 -8.55
CA ASP A 156 -6.14 -11.34 -9.85
C ASP A 156 -5.60 -12.78 -9.77
N GLU A 157 -6.35 -13.74 -10.33
CA GLU A 157 -5.98 -15.17 -10.37
C GLU A 157 -4.73 -15.43 -11.22
N ASP A 158 -4.55 -14.69 -12.32
CA ASP A 158 -3.38 -14.85 -13.20
C ASP A 158 -2.11 -14.35 -12.49
N TRP A 159 -2.23 -13.30 -11.68
CA TRP A 159 -1.14 -12.85 -10.82
C TRP A 159 -0.79 -13.92 -9.78
N GLN A 160 -1.77 -14.46 -9.05
CA GLN A 160 -1.53 -15.50 -8.03
C GLN A 160 -0.78 -16.71 -8.60
N LEU A 161 -1.24 -17.23 -9.74
CA LEU A 161 -0.63 -18.40 -10.37
C LEU A 161 0.81 -18.15 -10.84
N ARG A 162 1.09 -16.97 -11.39
CA ARG A 162 2.46 -16.61 -11.78
C ARG A 162 3.36 -16.44 -10.57
N GLU A 163 2.87 -15.77 -9.53
CA GLU A 163 3.65 -15.46 -8.35
C GLU A 163 4.07 -16.73 -7.61
N GLU A 164 3.10 -17.63 -7.36
CA GLU A 164 3.35 -18.94 -6.77
C GLU A 164 4.36 -19.76 -7.60
N ALA A 165 4.22 -19.76 -8.92
CA ALA A 165 5.12 -20.50 -9.80
C ALA A 165 6.53 -19.90 -9.85
N ALA A 166 6.67 -18.57 -9.80
CA ALA A 166 7.94 -17.86 -9.80
C ALA A 166 8.72 -18.14 -8.51
N LEU A 167 8.10 -17.92 -7.36
CA LEU A 167 8.68 -18.18 -6.04
C LEU A 167 9.08 -19.65 -5.87
N ARG A 168 8.23 -20.57 -6.33
CA ARG A 168 8.57 -21.99 -6.32
C ARG A 168 9.84 -22.26 -7.13
N ALA A 169 9.91 -21.76 -8.36
CA ALA A 169 11.07 -21.99 -9.23
C ALA A 169 12.34 -21.37 -8.64
N GLN A 170 12.23 -20.19 -8.00
CA GLN A 170 13.34 -19.54 -7.32
C GLN A 170 13.83 -20.37 -6.13
N LEU A 171 12.95 -20.76 -5.21
CA LEU A 171 13.34 -21.56 -4.04
C LEU A 171 13.91 -22.93 -4.45
N GLU A 172 13.35 -23.57 -5.48
CA GLU A 172 13.91 -24.80 -6.05
C GLU A 172 15.30 -24.58 -6.66
N HIS A 173 15.57 -23.40 -7.23
CA HIS A 173 16.88 -23.03 -7.77
C HIS A 173 17.90 -22.70 -6.67
N ALA A 174 17.51 -21.91 -5.67
CA ALA A 174 18.37 -21.48 -4.57
C ALA A 174 18.71 -22.64 -3.61
N PHE A 175 17.73 -23.48 -3.29
CA PHE A 175 17.85 -24.52 -2.25
C PHE A 175 17.62 -25.95 -2.74
N GLY A 176 17.76 -26.19 -4.04
CA GLY A 176 17.48 -27.47 -4.70
C GLY A 176 18.03 -28.69 -3.96
N GLY A 177 17.14 -29.53 -3.44
CA GLY A 177 17.45 -30.78 -2.76
C GLY A 177 17.45 -30.74 -1.23
N THR A 178 17.25 -29.56 -0.61
CA THR A 178 17.24 -29.40 0.85
C THR A 178 15.84 -29.59 1.45
N PHE A 179 14.79 -29.12 0.77
CA PHE A 179 13.40 -29.23 1.22
C PHE A 179 12.43 -29.31 0.03
N ALA A 180 11.17 -29.65 0.30
CA ALA A 180 10.11 -29.66 -0.69
C ALA A 180 9.32 -28.35 -0.66
N VAL A 181 9.06 -27.74 -1.82
CA VAL A 181 8.16 -26.60 -1.96
C VAL A 181 6.80 -27.11 -2.44
N ARG A 182 5.72 -26.68 -1.78
CA ARG A 182 4.33 -26.96 -2.17
C ARG A 182 3.56 -25.67 -2.35
N LEU A 183 2.71 -25.62 -3.36
CA LEU A 183 1.74 -24.54 -3.51
C LEU A 183 0.43 -24.96 -2.84
N ALA A 184 -0.23 -24.04 -2.13
CA ALA A 184 -1.53 -24.34 -1.51
C ALA A 184 -2.60 -24.68 -2.57
N SER A 185 -2.49 -24.10 -3.77
CA SER A 185 -3.31 -24.41 -4.94
C SER A 185 -3.17 -25.87 -5.43
N GLU A 186 -2.05 -26.54 -5.15
CA GLU A 186 -1.84 -27.97 -5.44
C GLU A 186 -2.51 -28.90 -4.41
N GLY A 187 -3.08 -28.34 -3.33
CA GLY A 187 -3.66 -29.04 -2.18
C GLY A 187 -5.01 -29.74 -2.40
N GLN A 188 -5.58 -29.74 -3.61
CA GLN A 188 -6.72 -30.63 -3.93
C GLN A 188 -6.30 -32.05 -4.31
N GLN A 189 -5.01 -32.39 -4.19
CA GLN A 189 -4.58 -33.77 -4.24
C GLN A 189 -4.61 -34.33 -2.81
N PRO A 190 -5.60 -35.19 -2.46
CA PRO A 190 -5.56 -35.86 -1.17
C PRO A 190 -4.22 -36.58 -1.08
N GLU A 191 -3.56 -36.47 0.07
CA GLU A 191 -2.51 -37.42 0.44
C GLU A 191 -3.01 -38.80 0.01
N PRO A 192 -2.26 -39.58 -0.78
CA PRO A 192 -2.64 -40.96 -1.01
C PRO A 192 -2.67 -41.57 0.39
N ALA A 193 -3.88 -41.82 0.89
CA ALA A 193 -4.11 -42.49 2.14
C ALA A 193 -3.21 -43.71 2.11
N GLN A 194 -2.13 -43.65 2.89
CA GLN A 194 -1.19 -44.74 3.00
C GLN A 194 -2.04 -45.92 3.41
N SER A 195 -2.24 -46.82 2.44
CA SER A 195 -3.10 -47.96 2.57
C SER A 195 -2.35 -48.91 3.48
N GLN A 196 -2.45 -48.69 4.78
CA GLN A 196 -2.16 -49.72 5.75
C GLN A 196 -3.03 -50.91 5.33
N PRO A 197 -2.45 -52.09 5.04
CA PRO A 197 -3.25 -53.25 4.72
C PRO A 197 -4.07 -53.55 5.97
N SER A 198 -5.37 -53.26 5.90
CA SER A 198 -6.35 -53.71 6.88
C SER A 198 -6.22 -55.22 6.98
N GLN A 199 -5.63 -55.66 8.09
CA GLN A 199 -5.63 -57.05 8.48
C GLN A 199 -7.09 -57.53 8.50
N PRO A 200 -7.42 -58.69 7.90
CA PRO A 200 -8.78 -59.18 7.96
C PRO A 200 -9.13 -59.44 9.43
N ALA A 201 -10.17 -58.76 9.90
CA ALA A 201 -10.77 -58.99 11.20
C ALA A 201 -11.04 -60.49 11.36
N GLN A 202 -10.25 -61.14 12.22
CA GLN A 202 -10.56 -62.47 12.70
C GLN A 202 -11.83 -62.34 13.53
N SER A 203 -12.90 -62.94 13.02
CA SER A 203 -14.18 -63.10 13.68
C SER A 203 -13.99 -63.94 14.95
N GLU A 204 -14.00 -63.26 16.09
CA GLU A 204 -14.10 -63.91 17.39
C GLU A 204 -15.51 -64.50 17.54
N PRO A 205 -15.68 -65.80 17.91
CA PRO A 205 -16.99 -66.41 17.97
C PRO A 205 -17.77 -65.91 19.20
N ALA A 206 -19.01 -65.51 18.98
CA ALA A 206 -19.97 -65.16 20.01
C ALA A 206 -20.05 -66.24 21.10
N GLN A 207 -19.74 -65.87 22.34
CA GLN A 207 -20.03 -66.70 23.51
C GLN A 207 -21.54 -66.71 23.79
N PRO A 208 -22.15 -67.88 24.06
CA PRO A 208 -23.58 -67.98 24.34
C PRO A 208 -23.91 -67.51 25.77
N GLN A 209 -24.94 -66.68 25.87
CA GLN A 209 -25.57 -66.27 27.13
C GLN A 209 -26.21 -67.48 27.84
N GLN A 210 -25.90 -67.68 29.13
CA GLN A 210 -26.68 -68.53 30.04
C GLN A 210 -27.57 -67.67 30.95
N PRO A 211 -28.82 -68.09 31.23
CA PRO A 211 -29.79 -67.30 31.99
C PRO A 211 -29.93 -67.73 33.46
N ALA A 212 -30.53 -66.81 34.22
CA ALA A 212 -31.46 -67.01 35.36
C ALA A 212 -30.94 -66.93 36.81
N ALA A 213 -31.40 -65.86 37.46
CA ALA A 213 -32.34 -65.86 38.61
C ALA A 213 -31.83 -65.55 40.04
N GLY A 214 -32.57 -64.61 40.65
CA GLY A 214 -32.77 -64.41 42.09
C GLY A 214 -31.75 -63.45 42.70
N GLY A 215 -32.09 -62.30 43.29
CA GLY A 215 -33.32 -61.83 43.92
C GLY A 215 -32.90 -61.16 45.24
N GLY A 216 -33.43 -59.99 45.57
CA GLY A 216 -33.15 -59.36 46.86
C GLY A 216 -33.28 -57.85 46.87
N ASP A 217 -34.40 -57.39 47.38
CA ASP A 217 -34.84 -56.01 47.58
C ASP A 217 -33.91 -55.17 48.45
N ARG A 218 -33.71 -53.89 48.11
CA ARG A 218 -33.99 -52.79 49.05
C ARG A 218 -34.01 -51.42 48.38
N ALA A 219 -35.05 -50.69 48.75
CA ALA A 219 -35.46 -49.38 48.28
C ALA A 219 -34.66 -48.23 48.92
N ASP A 220 -34.55 -47.17 48.12
CA ASP A 220 -34.61 -45.74 48.46
C ASP A 220 -33.69 -45.17 49.55
N ASP A 221 -32.74 -44.32 49.13
CA ASP A 221 -32.55 -43.01 49.76
C ASP A 221 -32.01 -41.98 48.74
N TRP A 222 -32.92 -41.04 48.42
CA TRP A 222 -32.77 -39.66 47.97
C TRP A 222 -31.36 -39.02 47.83
N ASP A 223 -31.12 -38.30 46.72
CA ASP A 223 -30.74 -36.86 46.75
C ASP A 223 -31.00 -36.18 45.37
N PRO A 224 -31.70 -35.03 45.28
CA PRO A 224 -32.11 -34.40 44.02
C PRO A 224 -31.56 -32.97 43.87
N THR A 225 -30.60 -32.78 42.97
CA THR A 225 -30.36 -31.52 42.22
C THR A 225 -29.47 -31.90 41.03
N GLY A 226 -29.86 -31.85 39.76
CA GLY A 226 -30.81 -30.97 39.09
C GLY A 226 -30.08 -29.71 38.65
N SER A 227 -30.05 -29.50 37.31
CA SER A 227 -29.52 -28.37 36.51
C SER A 227 -28.03 -28.46 36.14
N ASP A 228 -27.67 -28.82 34.91
CA ASP A 228 -27.86 -28.06 33.66
C ASP A 228 -27.20 -26.67 33.72
N TYR A 229 -26.19 -26.51 32.85
CA TYR A 229 -25.62 -25.26 32.34
C TYR A 229 -26.69 -24.15 32.22
N PRO A 230 -26.36 -22.85 32.35
CA PRO A 230 -25.58 -22.26 31.25
C PRO A 230 -24.90 -20.86 31.39
N TYR A 231 -24.22 -20.48 30.29
CA TYR A 231 -23.76 -19.16 29.80
C TYR A 231 -23.77 -17.97 30.76
N ASP A 232 -22.58 -17.39 31.00
CA ASP A 232 -22.42 -16.02 31.49
C ASP A 232 -21.84 -15.18 30.35
N SER A 233 -22.66 -14.26 29.85
CA SER A 233 -22.27 -13.12 29.04
C SER A 233 -22.61 -11.85 29.81
N ASP A 234 -21.76 -10.85 29.60
CA ASP A 234 -22.03 -9.41 29.66
C ASP A 234 -21.55 -8.59 30.89
N ASP A 235 -20.86 -7.52 30.50
CA ASP A 235 -20.83 -6.16 31.05
C ASP A 235 -20.08 -5.83 32.35
N TRP A 236 -18.94 -5.15 32.18
CA TRP A 236 -18.58 -3.85 32.80
C TRP A 236 -17.63 -3.13 31.82
N ASP A 237 -18.13 -2.17 31.03
CA ASP A 237 -18.21 -0.72 31.31
C ASP A 237 -16.85 -0.03 31.56
N ASP A 238 -16.51 0.82 30.59
CA ASP A 238 -15.93 2.16 30.65
C ASP A 238 -14.97 2.53 31.79
N ASP A 239 -13.79 3.05 31.41
CA ASP A 239 -13.30 4.30 31.97
C ASP A 239 -12.35 5.01 30.96
N ASP A 240 -12.77 6.21 30.60
CA ASP A 240 -12.10 7.28 29.87
C ASP A 240 -10.67 7.55 30.36
N TRP A 241 -9.75 7.80 29.42
CA TRP A 241 -8.63 8.74 29.63
C TRP A 241 -8.34 9.51 28.33
N ASP A 242 -8.92 10.72 28.30
CA ASP A 242 -8.37 12.01 27.89
C ASP A 242 -7.13 12.03 26.96
N ASP A 243 -7.37 12.55 25.76
CA ASP A 243 -6.86 13.82 25.21
C ASP A 243 -5.49 14.39 25.64
N ASP A 244 -4.86 14.99 24.61
CA ASP A 244 -3.85 16.04 24.61
C ASP A 244 -2.38 15.68 24.91
N ASP A 245 -1.55 15.65 23.85
CA ASP A 245 -0.63 16.79 23.66
C ASP A 245 -0.10 16.85 22.21
N TRP A 246 -0.35 18.01 21.61
CA TRP A 246 0.22 18.49 20.36
C TRP A 246 1.56 19.13 20.70
N ASP A 247 2.66 18.55 20.23
CA ASP A 247 3.90 19.32 20.06
C ASP A 247 4.06 19.66 18.58
N ASP A 248 3.60 20.88 18.27
CA ASP A 248 4.08 21.72 17.18
C ASP A 248 5.57 22.01 17.42
N ASP A 249 6.47 21.38 16.67
CA ASP A 249 7.80 21.94 16.43
C ASP A 249 7.78 22.65 15.07
N ASP A 250 7.35 23.91 15.13
CA ASP A 250 7.74 24.98 14.21
C ASP A 250 9.25 25.22 14.35
N ASP A 251 10.06 24.70 13.42
CA ASP A 251 11.39 25.23 13.15
C ASP A 251 11.37 25.98 11.81
N ASP A 252 11.01 27.26 11.92
CA ASP A 252 11.31 28.31 10.97
C ASP A 252 12.82 28.61 10.96
N ASP A 253 13.29 29.03 9.77
CA ASP A 253 14.47 29.86 9.52
C ASP A 253 15.89 29.28 9.72
N ASP A 254 16.55 28.94 8.60
CA ASP A 254 17.76 29.69 8.24
C ASP A 254 18.01 29.69 6.71
N TRP A 255 17.58 30.78 6.08
CA TRP A 255 18.03 31.19 4.75
C TRP A 255 19.33 31.97 4.92
N ASP A 256 20.47 31.29 4.81
CA ASP A 256 21.75 32.00 4.69
C ASP A 256 22.05 32.35 3.23
N GLU A 257 22.19 33.65 3.07
CA GLU A 257 22.41 34.46 1.91
C GLU A 257 23.94 34.62 1.69
N TRP A 258 24.43 34.27 0.48
CA TRP A 258 25.68 34.72 -0.18
C TRP A 258 27.05 34.27 0.35
N ASP A 259 27.93 33.77 -0.54
CA ASP A 259 28.99 34.62 -1.10
C ASP A 259 29.67 34.02 -2.34
N GLU A 260 30.25 34.93 -3.12
CA GLU A 260 31.02 34.75 -4.35
C GLU A 260 32.32 33.93 -4.20
N THR A 261 32.88 33.57 -5.37
CA THR A 261 34.33 33.38 -5.68
C THR A 261 34.88 31.94 -5.82
N HIS A 262 34.91 31.41 -7.05
CA HIS A 262 36.12 31.27 -7.90
C HIS A 262 35.81 30.48 -9.18
#